data_AF-A0A3R6IKQ9-F1
#
_entry.id   AF-A0A3R6IKQ9-F1
#
_cell.length_a   1.000
_cell.length_b   1.000
_cell.length_c   1.000
_cell.angle_alpha   90.00
_cell.angle_beta   90.00
_cell.angle_gamma   90.00
#
_symmetry.space_group_name_H-M   'P 1'
#
loop_
_entity.id
_entity.type
_entity.pdbx_description
1 polymer ?
#
loop_
_entity_poly.entity_id
_entity_poly.type
_entity_poly.pdbx_seq_one_letter_code
_entity_poly.pdbx_strand_id
1 'polypeptide(L)'
;MKTNQIMIRTIGNYSVQQRTSDGFFDASSLLKSWNDNPNNKKREMNKFFSSSKTGEFIQALKSKLAISQKCDMVNIKVLEEIKGRSTKKGRTSDKVWVNPYLFTKFAMWINPTFEVDVVMFVTDQMIRYRNDAGDAYKELSSAVMKVVPRDFMPKAMQKIGEALNWIIFNSHEKMLRNKHGDENKQRELWQLEKKIAGLIDEGFISTYEQLILYLRKLYRKNWEPKVLTI
;
A
#
# COMPACT_ATOMS: atom_id res chain seq x y z
N MET A 1 6.55 -33.76 -11.02
CA MET A 1 6.48 -32.32 -11.40
C MET A 1 5.11 -31.80 -10.98
N LYS A 2 5.04 -30.74 -10.16
CA LYS A 2 3.75 -30.07 -9.92
C LYS A 2 3.35 -29.36 -11.22
N THR A 3 2.16 -29.65 -11.75
CA THR A 3 1.63 -29.04 -12.97
C THR A 3 1.67 -27.51 -12.83
N ASN A 4 2.26 -26.81 -13.80
CA ASN A 4 2.29 -25.35 -13.79
C ASN A 4 0.83 -24.84 -13.85
N GLN A 5 0.44 -24.06 -12.84
CA GLN A 5 -0.89 -23.45 -12.77
C GLN A 5 -0.78 -21.95 -13.04
N ILE A 6 -1.85 -21.36 -13.57
CA ILE A 6 -1.95 -19.92 -13.76
C ILE A 6 -2.79 -19.35 -12.62
N MET A 7 -2.20 -18.46 -11.83
CA MET A 7 -2.88 -17.64 -10.84
C MET A 7 -3.29 -16.31 -11.46
N ILE A 8 -4.52 -15.86 -11.20
CA ILE A 8 -4.96 -14.51 -11.59
C ILE A 8 -4.70 -13.57 -10.42
N ARG A 9 -4.06 -12.44 -10.69
CA ARG A 9 -3.78 -11.35 -9.75
C ARG A 9 -4.43 -10.06 -10.26
N THR A 10 -4.53 -9.05 -9.41
CA THR A 10 -5.05 -7.72 -9.77
C THR A 10 -3.98 -6.65 -9.55
N ILE A 11 -3.82 -5.74 -10.51
CA ILE A 11 -2.97 -4.54 -10.42
C ILE A 11 -3.82 -3.35 -10.84
N GLY A 12 -4.17 -2.50 -9.87
CA GLY A 12 -5.22 -1.50 -10.06
C GLY A 12 -6.50 -2.18 -10.57
N ASN A 13 -7.02 -1.70 -11.70
CA ASN A 13 -8.24 -2.23 -12.33
C ASN A 13 -7.97 -3.36 -13.34
N TYR A 14 -6.73 -3.85 -13.45
CA TYR A 14 -6.34 -4.87 -14.44
C TYR A 14 -6.14 -6.23 -13.80
N SER A 15 -6.72 -7.27 -14.40
CA SER A 15 -6.39 -8.65 -14.07
C SER A 15 -5.16 -9.10 -14.86
N VAL A 16 -4.19 -9.71 -14.16
CA VAL A 16 -2.92 -10.17 -14.72
C VAL A 16 -2.71 -11.65 -14.39
N GLN A 17 -2.12 -12.39 -15.33
CA GLN A 17 -1.87 -13.82 -15.18
C GLN A 17 -0.44 -14.06 -14.69
N GLN A 18 -0.28 -14.89 -13.66
CA GLN A 18 1.00 -15.25 -13.05
C GLN A 18 1.19 -16.78 -13.06
N ARG A 19 2.34 -17.26 -13.54
CA ARG A 19 2.72 -18.67 -13.44
C ARG A 19 3.12 -19.03 -12.01
N THR A 20 2.62 -20.14 -11.50
CA THR A 20 3.01 -20.63 -10.17
C THR A 20 4.36 -21.33 -10.15
N SER A 21 4.84 -21.80 -11.32
CA SER A 21 6.13 -22.50 -11.41
C SER A 21 7.35 -21.62 -11.13
N ASP A 22 7.33 -20.38 -11.60
CA ASP A 22 8.48 -19.46 -11.61
C ASP A 22 8.09 -18.00 -11.35
N GLY A 23 6.80 -17.74 -11.11
CA GLY A 23 6.30 -16.42 -10.77
C GLY A 23 6.17 -15.46 -11.94
N PHE A 24 6.46 -15.86 -13.18
CA PHE A 24 6.42 -14.97 -14.35
C PHE A 24 5.01 -14.48 -14.65
N PHE A 25 4.91 -13.24 -15.11
CA PHE A 25 3.65 -12.60 -15.47
C PHE A 25 3.46 -12.50 -17.00
N ASP A 26 2.22 -12.58 -17.46
CA ASP A 26 1.85 -12.40 -18.86
C ASP A 26 1.73 -10.89 -19.20
N ALA A 27 2.78 -10.33 -19.79
CA ALA A 27 2.82 -8.93 -20.21
C ALA A 27 1.89 -8.65 -21.40
N SER A 28 1.71 -9.62 -22.31
CA SER A 28 0.83 -9.46 -23.47
C SER A 28 -0.62 -9.29 -23.05
N SER A 29 -1.06 -10.04 -22.05
CA SER A 29 -2.40 -9.91 -21.49
C SER A 29 -2.63 -8.53 -20.87
N LEU A 30 -1.69 -8.01 -20.07
CA LEU A 30 -1.80 -6.67 -19.49
C LEU A 30 -1.83 -5.59 -20.57
N LEU A 31 -0.95 -5.68 -21.57
CA LEU A 31 -0.89 -4.72 -22.68
C LEU A 31 -2.20 -4.69 -23.46
N LYS A 32 -2.78 -5.86 -23.73
CA LYS A 32 -4.07 -5.98 -24.41
C LYS A 32 -5.17 -5.30 -23.58
N SER A 33 -5.32 -5.68 -22.32
CA SER A 33 -6.32 -5.07 -21.43
C SER A 33 -6.16 -3.55 -21.30
N TRP A 34 -4.92 -3.05 -21.29
CA TRP A 34 -4.65 -1.61 -21.30
C TRP A 34 -5.13 -0.95 -22.59
N ASN A 35 -4.80 -1.52 -23.74
CA ASN A 35 -5.13 -0.96 -25.06
C ASN A 35 -6.61 -1.11 -25.44
N ASP A 36 -7.33 -2.05 -24.83
CA ASP A 36 -8.77 -2.26 -25.03
C ASP A 36 -9.61 -1.11 -24.42
N ASN A 37 -9.03 -0.33 -23.50
CA ASN A 37 -9.70 0.87 -22.95
C ASN A 37 -9.45 2.09 -23.86
N PRO A 38 -10.50 2.72 -24.42
CA PRO A 38 -10.37 3.83 -25.37
C PRO A 38 -9.76 5.10 -24.75
N ASN A 39 -9.86 5.27 -23.43
CA ASN A 39 -9.29 6.43 -22.74
C ASN A 39 -7.77 6.32 -22.55
N ASN A 40 -7.21 5.12 -22.74
CA ASN A 40 -5.79 4.90 -22.56
C ASN A 40 -5.02 5.23 -23.85
N LYS A 41 -3.87 5.90 -23.69
CA LYS A 41 -2.92 6.02 -24.79
C LYS A 41 -2.41 4.63 -25.17
N LYS A 42 -2.59 4.26 -26.43
CA LYS A 42 -2.12 2.97 -26.97
C LYS A 42 -0.62 2.80 -26.76
N ARG A 43 -0.25 1.60 -26.31
CA ARG A 43 1.13 1.18 -26.07
C ARG A 43 1.48 0.02 -26.98
N GLU A 44 2.75 -0.09 -27.33
CA GLU A 44 3.30 -1.20 -28.10
C GLU A 44 4.45 -1.82 -27.31
N MET A 45 4.42 -3.14 -27.15
CA MET A 45 5.43 -3.89 -26.40
C MET A 45 6.85 -3.59 -26.90
N ASN A 46 7.03 -3.50 -28.22
CA ASN A 46 8.32 -3.26 -28.84
C ASN A 46 8.96 -1.94 -28.36
N LYS A 47 8.16 -0.87 -28.16
CA LYS A 47 8.66 0.42 -27.65
C LYS A 47 9.22 0.33 -26.23
N PHE A 48 8.71 -0.61 -25.42
CA PHE A 48 9.25 -0.85 -24.09
C PHE A 48 10.60 -1.58 -24.18
N PHE A 49 10.67 -2.68 -24.93
CA PHE A 49 11.87 -3.50 -25.01
C PHE A 49 13.00 -2.88 -25.85
N SER A 50 12.68 -2.05 -26.83
CA SER A 50 13.68 -1.36 -27.66
C SER A 50 14.33 -0.15 -26.97
N SER A 51 13.81 0.29 -25.82
CA SER A 51 14.37 1.40 -25.06
C SER A 51 15.71 1.01 -24.45
N SER A 52 16.74 1.86 -24.63
CA SER A 52 18.07 1.67 -24.03
C SER A 52 17.99 1.47 -22.52
N LYS A 53 17.18 2.28 -21.83
CA LYS A 53 16.94 2.18 -20.38
C LYS A 53 16.36 0.83 -19.96
N THR A 54 15.52 0.22 -20.78
CA THR A 54 14.98 -1.12 -20.51
C THR A 54 16.06 -2.18 -20.70
N GLY A 55 16.90 -2.05 -21.74
CA GLY A 55 18.05 -2.93 -21.96
C GLY A 55 19.05 -2.90 -20.79
N GLU A 56 19.43 -1.69 -20.35
CA GLU A 56 20.29 -1.48 -19.18
C GLU A 56 19.68 -2.11 -17.92
N PHE A 57 18.38 -1.90 -17.68
CA PHE A 57 17.68 -2.49 -16.55
C PHE A 57 17.67 -4.02 -16.61
N ILE A 58 17.40 -4.62 -17.78
CA ILE A 58 17.42 -6.07 -17.97
C ILE A 58 18.79 -6.64 -17.65
N GLN A 59 19.86 -6.00 -18.11
CA GLN A 59 21.23 -6.41 -17.84
C GLN A 59 21.54 -6.35 -16.34
N ALA A 60 21.24 -5.21 -15.69
CA ALA A 60 21.43 -5.03 -14.26
C ALA A 60 20.62 -6.06 -13.43
N LEU A 61 19.38 -6.33 -13.84
CA LEU A 61 18.51 -7.32 -13.21
C LEU A 61 19.11 -8.73 -13.31
N LYS A 62 19.57 -9.14 -14.50
CA LYS A 62 20.21 -10.44 -14.70
C LYS A 62 21.45 -10.59 -13.83
N SER A 63 22.33 -9.59 -13.79
CA SER A 63 23.53 -9.63 -12.96
C SER A 63 23.20 -9.75 -11.47
N LYS A 64 22.22 -9.00 -10.96
CA LYS A 64 21.79 -9.11 -9.55
C LYS A 64 21.19 -10.48 -9.22
N LEU A 65 20.34 -11.02 -10.09
CA LEU A 65 19.74 -12.33 -9.89
C LEU A 65 20.78 -13.46 -9.95
N ALA A 66 21.75 -13.37 -10.86
CA ALA A 66 22.85 -14.31 -10.98
C ALA A 66 23.65 -14.41 -9.67
N ILE A 67 24.02 -13.26 -9.09
CA ILE A 67 24.69 -13.18 -7.79
C ILE A 67 23.84 -13.82 -6.69
N SER A 68 22.55 -13.45 -6.61
CA SER A 68 21.63 -13.98 -5.59
C SER A 68 21.42 -15.49 -5.70
N GLN A 69 21.37 -16.04 -6.91
CA GLN A 69 21.13 -17.45 -7.18
C GLN A 69 22.43 -18.27 -7.26
N LYS A 70 23.59 -17.62 -7.13
CA LYS A 70 24.93 -18.23 -7.26
C LYS A 70 25.06 -19.04 -8.55
N CYS A 71 24.67 -18.44 -9.67
CA CYS A 71 24.76 -19.06 -10.99
C CYS A 71 25.22 -18.05 -12.05
N ASP A 72 25.61 -18.55 -13.22
CA ASP A 72 26.00 -17.68 -14.33
C ASP A 72 24.82 -16.86 -14.86
N MET A 73 25.11 -15.61 -15.23
CA MET A 73 24.12 -14.67 -15.77
C MET A 73 23.38 -15.21 -17.01
N VAL A 74 24.04 -16.07 -17.80
CA VAL A 74 23.46 -16.72 -18.99
C VAL A 74 22.27 -17.62 -18.62
N ASN A 75 22.27 -18.18 -17.42
CA ASN A 75 21.20 -19.06 -16.94
C ASN A 75 19.99 -18.28 -16.38
N ILE A 76 20.12 -16.96 -16.22
CA ILE A 76 19.02 -16.12 -15.73
C ILE A 76 18.05 -15.80 -16.86
N LYS A 77 16.87 -16.43 -16.78
CA LYS A 77 15.72 -16.09 -17.60
C LYS A 77 14.97 -14.91 -17.00
N VAL A 78 14.72 -13.88 -17.81
CA VAL A 78 13.89 -12.72 -17.42
C VAL A 78 12.71 -12.47 -18.38
N LEU A 79 12.75 -13.10 -19.55
CA LEU A 79 11.80 -12.96 -20.63
C LEU A 79 11.65 -14.33 -21.32
N GLU A 80 10.42 -14.68 -21.67
CA GLU A 80 10.07 -15.85 -22.45
C GLU A 80 8.91 -15.53 -23.39
N GLU A 81 9.16 -15.64 -24.69
CA GLU A 81 8.12 -15.47 -25.70
C GLU A 81 7.59 -16.83 -26.15
N ILE A 82 6.28 -16.99 -26.10
CA ILE A 82 5.59 -18.19 -26.57
C ILE A 82 4.66 -17.76 -27.69
N LYS A 83 4.96 -18.23 -28.91
CA LYS A 83 4.07 -18.04 -30.05
C LYS A 83 2.79 -18.85 -29.87
N GLY A 84 1.69 -18.22 -30.27
CA GLY A 84 0.38 -18.83 -30.36
C GLY A 84 0.38 -20.06 -31.24
N ARG A 85 -0.46 -21.03 -30.88
CA ARG A 85 -0.63 -22.29 -31.61
C ARG A 85 -2.00 -22.30 -32.29
N SER A 86 -2.07 -22.88 -33.48
CA SER A 86 -3.35 -23.15 -34.12
C SER A 86 -4.03 -24.33 -33.42
N THR A 87 -5.26 -24.11 -32.98
CA THR A 87 -6.11 -25.13 -32.36
C THR A 87 -7.41 -25.26 -33.14
N LYS A 88 -8.20 -26.31 -32.84
CA LYS A 88 -9.54 -26.49 -33.42
C LYS A 88 -10.49 -25.31 -33.18
N LYS A 89 -10.22 -24.47 -32.16
CA LYS A 89 -11.01 -23.27 -31.80
C LYS A 89 -10.38 -21.95 -32.30
N GLY A 90 -9.38 -22.03 -33.19
CA GLY A 90 -8.63 -20.88 -33.69
C GLY A 90 -7.21 -20.80 -33.15
N ARG A 91 -6.50 -19.72 -33.51
CA ARG A 91 -5.12 -19.47 -33.07
C ARG A 91 -5.11 -18.86 -31.67
N THR A 92 -4.36 -19.45 -30.74
CA THR A 92 -4.16 -18.84 -29.42
C THR A 92 -3.32 -17.57 -29.54
N SER A 93 -3.48 -16.62 -28.64
CA SER A 93 -2.65 -15.42 -28.63
C SER A 93 -1.19 -15.75 -28.34
N ASP A 94 -0.28 -14.96 -28.92
CA ASP A 94 1.12 -14.93 -28.49
C ASP A 94 1.20 -14.43 -27.04
N LYS A 95 2.13 -14.97 -26.25
CA LYS A 95 2.32 -14.62 -24.85
C LYS A 95 3.76 -14.25 -24.59
N VAL A 96 3.97 -13.11 -23.95
CA VAL A 96 5.27 -12.66 -23.46
C VAL A 96 5.27 -12.77 -21.94
N TRP A 97 5.96 -13.80 -21.44
CA TRP A 97 6.14 -14.02 -20.02
C TRP A 97 7.38 -13.28 -19.54
N VAL A 98 7.24 -12.50 -18.48
CA VAL A 98 8.33 -11.70 -17.91
C VAL A 98 8.50 -11.97 -16.43
N ASN A 99 9.75 -11.95 -15.98
CA ASN A 99 10.10 -12.03 -14.57
C ASN A 99 9.39 -10.91 -13.77
N PRO A 100 8.96 -11.15 -12.52
CA PRO A 100 8.25 -10.17 -11.70
C PRO A 100 8.85 -8.77 -11.67
N TYR A 101 10.18 -8.63 -11.54
CA TYR A 101 10.83 -7.32 -11.48
C TYR A 101 10.74 -6.56 -12.81
N LEU A 102 10.89 -7.26 -13.93
CA LEU A 102 10.73 -6.69 -15.27
C LEU A 102 9.26 -6.38 -15.55
N PHE A 103 8.34 -7.22 -15.08
CA PHE A 103 6.90 -6.98 -15.18
C PHE A 103 6.48 -5.72 -14.41
N THR A 104 6.97 -5.50 -13.20
CA THR A 104 6.68 -4.26 -12.44
C THR A 104 7.15 -3.03 -13.21
N LYS A 105 8.36 -3.06 -13.77
CA LYS A 105 8.87 -1.97 -14.63
C LYS A 105 7.99 -1.76 -15.86
N PHE A 106 7.52 -2.84 -16.48
CA PHE A 106 6.61 -2.79 -17.62
C PHE A 106 5.24 -2.19 -17.25
N ALA A 107 4.67 -2.60 -16.11
CA ALA A 107 3.38 -2.10 -15.62
C ALA A 107 3.44 -0.59 -15.32
N MET A 108 4.53 -0.12 -14.71
CA MET A 108 4.78 1.32 -14.49
C MET A 108 4.88 2.08 -15.83
N TRP A 109 5.62 1.54 -16.80
CA TRP A 109 5.75 2.15 -18.12
C TRP A 109 4.42 2.25 -18.89
N ILE A 110 3.57 1.22 -18.78
CA ILE A 110 2.23 1.22 -19.39
C ILE A 110 1.36 2.30 -18.75
N ASN A 111 1.25 2.29 -17.42
CA ASN A 111 0.32 3.08 -16.64
C ASN A 111 1.05 4.13 -15.77
N PRO A 112 1.10 5.39 -16.21
CA PRO A 112 1.76 6.46 -15.45
C PRO A 112 1.17 6.68 -14.06
N THR A 113 -0.14 6.47 -13.87
CA THR A 113 -0.75 6.56 -12.53
C THR A 113 -0.20 5.49 -11.62
N PHE A 114 -0.04 4.26 -12.12
CA PHE A 114 0.59 3.18 -11.34
C PHE A 114 2.07 3.46 -11.07
N GLU A 115 2.79 4.10 -11.99
CA GLU A 115 4.16 4.56 -11.74
C GLU A 115 4.20 5.57 -10.59
N VAL A 116 3.29 6.56 -10.59
CA VAL A 116 3.17 7.52 -9.49
C VAL A 116 2.81 6.83 -8.19
N ASP A 117 1.87 5.88 -8.19
CA ASP A 117 1.50 5.11 -6.99
C ASP A 117 2.68 4.35 -6.41
N VAL A 118 3.50 3.71 -7.26
CA VAL A 118 4.71 3.01 -6.82
C VAL A 118 5.76 3.98 -6.29
N VAL A 119 5.95 5.13 -6.96
CA VAL A 119 6.88 6.17 -6.47
C VAL A 119 6.41 6.71 -5.13
N MET A 120 5.13 7.09 -5.01
CA MET A 120 4.52 7.56 -3.77
C MET A 120 4.71 6.53 -2.66
N PHE A 121 4.41 5.26 -2.90
CA PHE A 121 4.62 4.18 -1.93
C PHE A 121 6.07 4.07 -1.43
N VAL A 122 7.06 4.25 -2.31
CA VAL A 122 8.49 4.21 -1.93
C VAL A 122 8.92 5.48 -1.20
N THR A 123 8.36 6.63 -1.58
CA THR A 123 8.69 7.93 -0.97
C THR A 123 7.92 8.22 0.31
N ASP A 124 6.78 7.56 0.52
CA ASP A 124 5.90 7.77 1.64
C ASP A 124 6.68 7.53 2.95
N GLN A 125 6.54 8.49 3.86
CA GLN A 125 7.17 8.47 5.16
C GLN A 125 6.35 7.65 6.17
N MET A 126 5.55 6.66 5.73
CA MET A 126 4.74 5.78 6.59
C MET A 126 5.48 5.28 7.83
N ILE A 127 6.74 4.87 7.69
CA ILE A 127 7.54 4.38 8.82
C ILE A 127 7.85 5.51 9.80
N ARG A 128 8.16 6.71 9.28
CA ARG A 128 8.37 7.90 10.12
C ARG A 128 7.08 8.31 10.82
N TYR A 129 5.95 8.43 10.12
CA TYR A 129 4.68 8.80 10.74
C TYR A 129 4.16 7.72 11.71
N ARG A 130 4.44 6.43 11.45
CA ARG A 130 4.24 5.35 12.41
C ARG A 130 5.05 5.59 13.70
N ASN A 131 6.33 5.93 13.56
CA ASN A 131 7.19 6.21 14.71
C ASN A 131 6.74 7.48 15.45
N ASP A 132 6.45 8.55 14.72
CA ASP A 132 5.99 9.83 15.25
C ASP A 132 4.65 9.68 16.00
N ALA A 133 3.70 8.90 15.47
CA ALA A 133 2.45 8.56 16.17
C ALA A 133 2.70 7.69 17.41
N GLY A 134 3.70 6.79 17.37
CA GLY A 134 4.12 6.04 18.54
C GLY A 134 4.65 6.94 19.66
N ASP A 135 5.46 7.94 19.31
CA ASP A 135 6.02 8.89 20.26
C ASP A 135 4.97 9.91 20.76
N ALA A 136 4.09 10.39 19.88
CA ALA A 136 2.96 11.23 20.27
C ALA A 136 2.00 10.51 21.23
N TYR A 137 1.76 9.21 21.05
CA TYR A 137 0.96 8.43 22.00
C TYR A 137 1.63 8.31 23.38
N LYS A 138 2.97 8.20 23.44
CA LYS A 138 3.70 8.23 24.72
C LYS A 138 3.60 9.59 25.39
N GLU A 139 3.71 10.68 24.63
CA GLU A 139 3.53 12.03 25.15
C GLU A 139 2.12 12.26 25.66
N LEU A 140 1.10 11.84 24.90
CA LEU A 140 -0.29 11.83 25.34
C LEU A 140 -0.47 11.04 26.64
N SER A 141 0.15 9.86 26.75
CA SER A 141 0.12 9.06 27.98
C SER A 141 0.73 9.83 29.16
N SER A 142 1.84 10.52 28.95
CA SER A 142 2.47 11.35 29.99
C SER A 142 1.57 12.51 30.43
N ALA A 143 0.89 13.16 29.49
CA ALA A 143 -0.07 14.24 29.79
C ALA A 143 -1.31 13.71 30.53
N VAL A 144 -1.90 12.62 30.06
CA VAL A 144 -3.07 11.99 30.69
C VAL A 144 -2.79 11.58 32.14
N MET A 145 -1.57 11.12 32.45
CA MET A 145 -1.16 10.77 33.81
C MET A 145 -1.30 11.93 34.81
N LYS A 146 -1.30 13.19 34.35
CA LYS A 146 -1.49 14.38 35.19
C LYS A 146 -2.96 14.59 35.61
N VAL A 147 -3.90 14.03 34.86
CA VAL A 147 -5.35 14.26 35.02
C VAL A 147 -6.13 12.98 35.40
N VAL A 148 -5.43 11.86 35.62
CA VAL A 148 -6.01 10.58 36.05
C VAL A 148 -5.23 9.95 37.21
N PRO A 149 -5.90 9.19 38.10
CA PRO A 149 -5.23 8.35 39.09
C PRO A 149 -4.34 7.26 38.46
N ARG A 150 -3.23 6.92 39.11
CA ARG A 150 -2.21 5.98 38.57
C ARG A 150 -2.74 4.56 38.36
N ASP A 151 -3.61 4.09 39.24
CA ASP A 151 -4.29 2.79 39.19
C ASP A 151 -5.29 2.72 38.02
N PHE A 152 -5.93 3.85 37.70
CA PHE A 152 -6.87 3.94 36.58
C PHE A 152 -6.18 4.14 35.22
N MET A 153 -4.90 4.56 35.22
CA MET A 153 -4.15 4.90 34.01
C MET A 153 -4.18 3.84 32.89
N PRO A 154 -3.99 2.53 33.15
CA PRO A 154 -4.05 1.52 32.09
C PRO A 154 -5.42 1.47 31.40
N LYS A 155 -6.49 1.56 32.20
CA LYS A 155 -7.88 1.53 31.71
C LYS A 155 -8.26 2.84 31.01
N ALA A 156 -7.74 3.97 31.49
CA ALA A 156 -7.92 5.28 30.86
C ALA A 156 -7.29 5.30 29.46
N MET A 157 -6.02 4.90 29.34
CA MET A 157 -5.31 4.89 28.06
C MET A 157 -5.91 3.91 27.06
N GLN A 158 -6.37 2.74 27.51
CA GLN A 158 -7.09 1.83 26.64
C GLN A 158 -8.32 2.51 26.01
N LYS A 159 -9.16 3.15 26.84
CA LYS A 159 -10.37 3.86 26.37
C LYS A 159 -10.04 5.04 25.45
N ILE A 160 -8.98 5.80 25.76
CA ILE A 160 -8.53 6.93 24.94
C ILE A 160 -8.02 6.42 23.59
N GLY A 161 -7.21 5.36 23.58
CA GLY A 161 -6.72 4.72 22.35
C GLY A 161 -7.87 4.20 21.48
N GLU A 162 -8.88 3.57 22.08
CA GLU A 162 -10.11 3.16 21.40
C GLU A 162 -10.85 4.37 20.80
N ALA A 163 -11.06 5.43 21.59
CA ALA A 163 -11.75 6.64 21.13
C ALA A 163 -11.02 7.33 19.97
N LEU A 164 -9.69 7.44 20.02
CA LEU A 164 -8.89 7.99 18.94
C LEU A 164 -9.05 7.19 17.64
N ASN A 165 -9.08 5.86 17.74
CA ASN A 165 -9.29 5.01 16.56
C ASN A 165 -10.67 5.27 15.94
N TRP A 166 -11.72 5.40 16.76
CA TRP A 166 -13.06 5.75 16.26
C TRP A 166 -13.11 7.14 15.60
N ILE A 167 -12.40 8.13 16.13
CA ILE A 167 -12.38 9.49 15.57
C ILE A 167 -11.73 9.53 14.18
N ILE A 168 -10.66 8.75 13.95
CA ILE A 168 -9.89 8.79 12.70
C ILE A 168 -10.35 7.74 11.68
N PHE A 169 -10.58 6.50 12.13
CA PHE A 169 -10.84 5.37 11.23
C PHE A 169 -12.30 4.96 11.17
N ASN A 170 -13.14 5.48 12.08
CA ASN A 170 -14.52 5.02 12.30
C ASN A 170 -14.62 3.50 12.53
N SER A 171 -13.58 2.92 13.11
CA SER A 171 -13.51 1.50 13.46
C SER A 171 -12.47 1.29 14.57
N HIS A 172 -12.58 0.17 15.28
CA HIS A 172 -11.58 -0.26 16.25
C HIS A 172 -11.28 -1.75 16.11
N GLU A 173 -10.01 -2.11 15.97
CA GLU A 173 -9.54 -3.48 16.03
C GLU A 173 -8.10 -3.56 16.59
N LYS A 174 -7.69 -4.77 16.97
CA LYS A 174 -6.32 -5.01 17.43
C LYS A 174 -5.35 -4.78 16.27
N MET A 175 -4.33 -3.96 16.50
CA MET A 175 -3.35 -3.54 15.49
C MET A 175 -3.94 -2.79 14.28
N LEU A 176 -5.05 -2.08 14.46
CA LEU A 176 -5.69 -1.28 13.41
C LEU A 176 -4.69 -0.37 12.67
N ARG A 177 -3.79 0.28 13.41
CA ARG A 177 -2.72 1.14 12.86
C ARG A 177 -1.74 0.41 11.94
N ASN A 178 -1.55 -0.90 12.11
CA ASN A 178 -0.71 -1.73 11.23
C ASN A 178 -1.47 -2.23 9.99
N LYS A 179 -2.79 -2.42 10.09
CA LYS A 179 -3.63 -2.93 9.02
C LYS A 179 -4.13 -1.84 8.06
N HIS A 180 -4.35 -0.63 8.59
CA HIS A 180 -4.72 0.54 7.80
C HIS A 180 -3.49 1.42 7.56
N GLY A 181 -2.73 1.08 6.51
CA GLY A 181 -1.55 1.81 6.05
C GLY A 181 -1.91 3.01 5.17
N ASP A 182 -2.56 4.01 5.76
CA ASP A 182 -2.93 5.27 5.09
C ASP A 182 -2.17 6.43 5.74
N GLU A 183 -1.24 7.04 5.01
CA GLU A 183 -0.38 8.14 5.47
C GLU A 183 -1.19 9.29 6.07
N ASN A 184 -2.27 9.69 5.39
CA ASN A 184 -3.09 10.83 5.82
C ASN A 184 -3.73 10.55 7.16
N LYS A 185 -4.31 9.37 7.34
CA LYS A 185 -4.96 8.98 8.60
C LYS A 185 -3.95 8.82 9.73
N GLN A 186 -2.76 8.29 9.46
CA GLN A 186 -1.69 8.20 10.46
C GLN A 186 -1.21 9.59 10.89
N ARG A 187 -1.08 10.52 9.94
CA ARG A 187 -0.74 11.92 10.22
C ARG A 187 -1.83 12.65 11.01
N GLU A 188 -3.10 12.46 10.67
CA GLU A 188 -4.23 13.02 11.43
C GLU A 188 -4.27 12.50 12.87
N LEU A 189 -4.03 11.19 13.05
CA LEU A 189 -3.94 10.58 14.38
C LEU A 189 -2.79 11.19 15.20
N TRP A 190 -1.60 11.29 14.60
CA TRP A 190 -0.44 11.92 15.24
C TRP A 190 -0.73 13.36 15.68
N GLN A 191 -1.33 14.17 14.79
CA GLN A 191 -1.71 15.55 15.09
C GLN A 191 -2.74 15.63 16.20
N LEU A 192 -3.72 14.72 16.21
CA LEU A 192 -4.74 14.66 17.24
C LEU A 192 -4.15 14.30 18.61
N GLU A 193 -3.27 13.30 18.67
CA GLU A 193 -2.56 12.90 19.90
C GLU A 193 -1.75 14.08 20.47
N LYS A 194 -0.96 14.76 19.63
CA LYS A 194 -0.19 15.97 20.02
C LYS A 194 -1.09 17.10 20.51
N LYS A 195 -2.20 17.35 19.80
CA LYS A 195 -3.16 18.40 20.17
C LYS A 195 -3.77 18.13 21.54
N ILE A 196 -4.18 16.89 21.81
CA ILE A 196 -4.77 16.52 23.10
C ILE A 196 -3.74 16.64 24.22
N ALA A 197 -2.51 16.17 23.99
CA ALA A 197 -1.43 16.30 24.96
C ALA A 197 -1.18 17.78 25.33
N GLY A 198 -1.08 18.66 24.32
CA GLY A 198 -0.93 20.11 24.52
C GLY A 198 -2.10 20.72 25.30
N LEU A 199 -3.35 20.37 24.98
CA LEU A 199 -4.52 20.86 25.71
C LEU A 199 -4.53 20.45 27.20
N ILE A 200 -4.00 19.27 27.53
CA ILE A 200 -3.86 18.83 28.92
C ILE A 200 -2.73 19.61 29.60
N ASP A 201 -1.58 19.71 28.93
CA ASP A 201 -0.39 20.37 29.48
C ASP A 201 -0.59 21.88 29.70
N GLU A 202 -1.36 22.54 28.84
CA GLU A 202 -1.76 23.95 28.96
C GLU A 202 -2.91 24.15 29.98
N GLY A 203 -3.47 23.08 30.54
CA GLY A 203 -4.51 23.13 31.57
C GLY A 203 -5.94 23.38 31.05
N PHE A 204 -6.15 23.41 29.73
CA PHE A 204 -7.49 23.49 29.13
C PHE A 204 -8.33 22.23 29.39
N ILE A 205 -7.66 21.08 29.56
CA ILE A 205 -8.26 19.82 29.98
C ILE A 205 -7.58 19.40 31.28
N SER A 206 -8.28 19.53 32.40
CA SER A 206 -7.74 19.26 33.74
C SER A 206 -8.29 17.97 34.37
N THR A 207 -9.32 17.36 33.77
CA THR A 207 -9.90 16.10 34.27
C THR A 207 -10.15 15.09 33.17
N TYR A 208 -10.19 13.81 33.55
CA TYR A 208 -10.56 12.71 32.65
C TYR A 208 -11.91 12.91 31.97
N GLU A 209 -12.90 13.44 32.70
CA GLU A 209 -14.25 13.65 32.17
C GLU A 209 -14.26 14.71 31.06
N GLN A 210 -13.54 15.82 31.27
CA GLN A 210 -13.37 16.85 30.25
C GLN A 210 -12.70 16.29 28.98
N LEU A 211 -11.68 15.43 29.15
CA LEU A 211 -11.03 14.76 28.04
C LEU A 211 -12.03 13.89 27.24
N ILE A 212 -12.83 13.07 27.93
CA ILE A 212 -13.82 12.21 27.27
C ILE A 212 -14.90 13.03 26.57
N LEU A 213 -15.37 14.14 27.17
CA LEU A 213 -16.32 15.04 26.53
C LEU A 213 -15.75 15.66 25.26
N TYR A 214 -14.49 16.08 25.28
CA TYR A 214 -13.80 16.61 24.12
C TYR A 214 -13.68 15.56 23.00
N LEU A 215 -13.26 14.34 23.33
CA LEU A 215 -13.16 13.23 22.36
C LEU A 215 -14.53 12.90 21.74
N ARG A 216 -15.60 12.87 22.53
CA ARG A 216 -16.98 12.67 22.02
C ARG A 216 -17.39 13.78 21.05
N LYS A 217 -17.07 15.04 21.37
CA LYS A 217 -17.34 16.18 20.49
C LYS A 217 -16.61 16.05 19.14
N LEU A 218 -15.36 15.60 19.16
CA LEU A 218 -14.59 15.37 17.94
C LEU A 218 -15.18 14.23 17.09
N TYR A 219 -15.55 13.12 17.72
CA TYR A 219 -16.20 12.02 17.01
C TYR A 219 -17.47 12.47 16.31
N ARG A 220 -18.35 13.18 17.04
CA ARG A 220 -19.59 13.71 16.49
C ARG A 220 -19.35 14.63 15.29
N LYS A 221 -18.40 15.55 15.41
CA LYS A 221 -18.03 16.45 14.30
C LYS A 221 -17.64 15.70 13.02
N ASN A 222 -16.95 14.57 13.14
CA ASN A 222 -16.42 13.83 12.00
C ASN A 222 -17.42 12.82 11.41
N TRP A 223 -18.28 12.21 12.24
CA TRP A 223 -19.06 11.03 11.85
C TRP A 223 -20.55 11.10 12.18
N GLU A 224 -21.03 12.09 12.95
CA GLU A 224 -22.46 12.21 13.23
C GLU A 224 -23.22 12.58 11.96
N PRO A 225 -24.24 11.78 11.56
CA PRO A 225 -25.11 12.14 10.46
C PRO A 225 -25.78 13.49 10.72
N LYS A 226 -25.79 14.38 9.71
CA LYS A 226 -26.36 15.74 9.83
C LYS A 226 -27.82 15.77 10.29
N VAL A 227 -28.56 14.68 10.10
CA VAL A 227 -29.96 14.54 10.55
C VAL A 227 -30.10 14.44 12.09
N LEU A 228 -29.03 14.06 12.80
CA LEU A 228 -28.99 13.94 14.25
C LEU A 228 -28.38 15.16 14.94
N THR A 229 -27.82 16.10 14.17
CA THR A 229 -27.24 17.34 14.68
C THR A 229 -28.37 18.35 14.90
N ILE A 230 -28.77 18.55 16.17
CA ILE A 230 -29.73 19.58 16.59
C ILE A 230 -29.04 20.95 16.64
#